data_AF-A0A8H6TJ74-F1
#
_entry.id   AF-A0A8H6TJ74-F1
#
_cell.length_a   1.000
_cell.length_b   1.000
_cell.length_c   1.000
_cell.angle_alpha   90.00
_cell.angle_beta   90.00
_cell.angle_gamma   90.00
#
_symmetry.space_group_name_H-M   'P 1'
#
loop_
_entity.id
_entity.type
_entity.pdbx_description
1 polymer ?
#
loop_
_entity_poly.entity_id
_entity_poly.type
_entity_poly.pdbx_seq_one_letter_code
_entity_poly.pdbx_strand_id
1 'polypeptide(L)'
;MTQVPFHPSMSLGIGFDSFLQQVGGRAVVLPPPQDAPKAATDGITIDQKVNSTEGFITSFIDLVHVLNISPASAIKRVVTPGDPLCALFNQFIQGDVHYLVRVAATRQYTVHPPPSGLSQTKILHGDCFVSGFVDGGEFTALISLKVSDASVANIDAAKRRLQLQLDDHALVTGDGVEMKVIVEWRCGGAFEAPPEGKWTPKSIRGRAASFPQEALTYPLRVGAMITKYETLHNLQPVCNEHDITIPEYTNANAYAASLLNEYIGYKELLREIEQLRTNVAAGKCALAAQPDNCELSALALEARTYNAELASAEIRRLVNELKPYAPSEIGLDDARRGCEAEMARIVNEILAWRRLLVGGLTSPPAVFRLLLPRATEIEDQRAESVAAQRIDELVLRCAELEAAVVSSNTYTGWCPVPLGTPIRFLSVLSGKCMDYDFWHGDPVESRRFHQYTPLDNPNQKFEIVGGGPLGYAIRHCRSGEYVALGQTIGFLGYPCLEMGRVPIAVRFKSVGMSDGKEKVMMYFTSQDGTDRTVNVEGGRKTDGIRIIGYTGDKGLSDTWRVQPFEDLSSHGLW
;
A
#
# COMPACT_ATOMS: atom_id res chain seq x y z
N MET A 1 38.86 0.41 -9.91
CA MET A 1 38.89 -1.07 -10.03
C MET A 1 37.77 -1.61 -9.17
N THR A 2 37.02 -2.59 -9.68
CA THR A 2 35.84 -3.15 -9.00
C THR A 2 36.11 -4.62 -8.68
N GLN A 3 35.60 -5.12 -7.56
CA GLN A 3 35.71 -6.52 -7.18
C GLN A 3 34.42 -7.26 -7.54
N VAL A 4 34.54 -8.47 -8.08
CA VAL A 4 33.41 -9.37 -8.36
C VAL A 4 33.69 -10.76 -7.74
N PRO A 5 32.64 -11.55 -7.43
CA PRO A 5 32.80 -12.90 -6.91
C PRO A 5 33.64 -13.78 -7.85
N PHE A 6 34.55 -14.57 -7.29
CA PHE A 6 35.38 -15.46 -8.10
C PHE A 6 34.58 -16.63 -8.67
N HIS A 7 34.83 -16.92 -9.96
CA HIS A 7 34.36 -18.11 -10.66
C HIS A 7 35.56 -18.89 -11.24
N PRO A 8 35.59 -20.23 -11.17
CA PRO A 8 36.74 -21.04 -11.60
C PRO A 8 37.18 -20.84 -13.06
N SER A 9 36.28 -20.40 -13.94
CA SER A 9 36.61 -20.11 -15.35
C SER A 9 37.29 -18.76 -15.56
N MET A 10 37.48 -17.94 -14.51
CA MET A 10 38.18 -16.67 -14.61
C MET A 10 39.68 -16.89 -14.71
N SER A 11 40.30 -16.25 -15.70
CA SER A 11 41.76 -16.18 -15.86
C SER A 11 42.17 -14.73 -16.13
N LEU A 12 43.41 -14.40 -15.80
CA LEU A 12 43.96 -13.07 -16.08
C LEU A 12 43.86 -12.73 -17.57
N GLY A 13 43.43 -11.50 -17.87
CA GLY A 13 43.28 -10.97 -19.23
C GLY A 13 42.08 -11.51 -20.00
N ILE A 14 41.23 -12.33 -19.37
CA ILE A 14 39.95 -12.75 -19.97
C ILE A 14 38.97 -11.59 -19.99
N GLY A 15 38.23 -11.44 -21.08
CA GLY A 15 37.15 -10.47 -21.16
C GLY A 15 36.02 -10.85 -20.20
N PHE A 16 35.42 -9.84 -19.60
CA PHE A 16 34.42 -9.98 -18.56
C PHE A 16 33.25 -9.04 -18.82
N ASP A 17 32.05 -9.60 -18.75
CA ASP A 17 30.80 -8.88 -18.83
C ASP A 17 30.37 -8.50 -17.40
N SER A 18 30.54 -7.23 -17.01
CA SER A 18 30.17 -6.80 -15.66
C SER A 18 28.66 -6.82 -15.40
N PHE A 19 27.84 -6.78 -16.45
CA PHE A 19 26.38 -6.82 -16.36
C PHE A 19 25.89 -8.23 -16.02
N LEU A 20 26.28 -9.25 -16.79
CA LEU A 20 25.90 -10.65 -16.49
C LEU A 20 26.87 -11.37 -15.54
N GLN A 21 28.00 -10.75 -15.20
CA GLN A 21 29.12 -11.33 -14.47
C GLN A 21 29.63 -12.64 -15.08
N GLN A 22 29.82 -12.64 -16.40
CA GLN A 22 30.25 -13.81 -17.17
C GLN A 22 31.61 -13.57 -17.81
N VAL A 23 32.41 -14.64 -17.87
CA VAL A 23 33.68 -14.63 -18.60
C VAL A 23 33.43 -14.93 -20.07
N GLY A 24 34.25 -14.33 -20.93
CA GLY A 24 34.26 -14.60 -22.37
C GLY A 24 35.59 -15.18 -22.85
N GLY A 25 36.00 -14.75 -24.04
CA GLY A 25 37.31 -15.09 -24.59
C GLY A 25 38.44 -14.24 -24.00
N ARG A 26 39.69 -14.60 -24.32
CA ARG A 26 40.86 -13.81 -23.93
C ARG A 26 40.82 -12.45 -24.64
N ALA A 27 40.72 -11.38 -23.87
CA ALA A 27 40.56 -10.03 -24.40
C ALA A 27 41.90 -9.29 -24.51
N VAL A 28 42.74 -9.41 -23.49
CA VAL A 28 44.01 -8.67 -23.42
C VAL A 28 45.20 -9.61 -23.19
N VAL A 29 46.33 -9.22 -23.77
CA VAL A 29 47.62 -9.81 -23.43
C VAL A 29 48.19 -9.00 -22.29
N LEU A 30 48.22 -9.61 -21.11
CA LEU A 30 48.98 -9.07 -20.00
C LEU A 30 50.45 -9.41 -20.23
N PRO A 31 51.37 -8.46 -20.03
CA PRO A 31 52.79 -8.77 -20.08
C PRO A 31 53.10 -9.91 -19.09
N PRO A 32 54.11 -10.76 -19.38
CA PRO A 32 54.62 -11.68 -18.38
C PRO A 32 54.94 -10.87 -17.11
N PRO A 33 54.74 -11.41 -15.90
CA PRO A 33 55.15 -10.71 -14.70
C PRO A 33 56.65 -10.40 -14.83
N GLN A 34 57.00 -9.17 -15.22
CA GLN A 34 58.36 -8.66 -15.13
C GLN A 34 58.70 -8.75 -13.67
N ASP A 35 59.74 -9.54 -13.34
CA ASP A 35 60.21 -9.85 -11.99
C ASP A 35 59.31 -9.26 -10.92
N ALA A 36 58.26 -10.02 -10.56
CA ALA A 36 57.56 -9.75 -9.31
C ALA A 36 58.67 -9.45 -8.30
N PRO A 37 58.67 -8.28 -7.63
CA PRO A 37 59.80 -7.90 -6.78
C PRO A 37 60.11 -9.12 -5.95
N LYS A 38 61.31 -9.70 -6.17
CA LYS A 38 61.76 -10.93 -5.48
C LYS A 38 61.29 -10.76 -4.07
N ALA A 39 60.36 -11.61 -3.62
CA ALA A 39 59.76 -11.50 -2.30
C ALA A 39 60.92 -11.24 -1.35
N ALA A 40 61.01 -10.00 -0.87
CA ALA A 40 62.02 -9.66 0.11
C ALA A 40 61.64 -10.53 1.29
N THR A 41 62.44 -11.56 1.54
CA THR A 41 62.40 -12.42 2.72
C THR A 41 62.78 -11.64 3.99
N ASP A 42 62.42 -10.37 4.04
CA ASP A 42 62.61 -9.45 5.16
C ASP A 42 61.30 -8.70 5.38
N GLY A 43 60.48 -9.22 6.29
CA GLY A 43 59.49 -8.43 7.05
C GLY A 43 58.37 -7.74 6.27
N ILE A 44 57.82 -8.32 5.19
CA ILE A 44 56.61 -7.76 4.56
C ILE A 44 55.42 -8.02 5.48
N THR A 45 54.97 -6.98 6.18
CA THR A 45 53.64 -6.90 6.79
C THR A 45 52.63 -7.13 5.67
N ILE A 46 52.01 -8.31 5.62
CA ILE A 46 50.92 -8.59 4.68
C ILE A 46 49.73 -7.77 5.18
N ASP A 47 49.46 -6.62 4.56
CA ASP A 47 48.31 -5.79 4.95
C ASP A 47 47.01 -6.57 4.71
N GLN A 48 46.45 -7.06 5.81
CA GLN A 48 45.15 -7.74 5.84
C GLN A 48 44.05 -6.68 5.76
N LYS A 49 43.18 -6.79 4.76
CA LYS A 49 41.95 -6.01 4.70
C LYS A 49 40.79 -6.87 5.17
N VAL A 50 40.20 -6.52 6.32
CA VAL A 50 38.99 -7.13 6.85
C VAL A 50 37.82 -6.17 6.64
N ASN A 51 36.85 -6.57 5.83
CA ASN A 51 35.59 -5.86 5.66
C ASN A 51 34.50 -6.65 6.41
N SER A 52 33.92 -6.05 7.43
CA SER A 52 32.76 -6.61 8.14
C SER A 52 31.51 -5.79 7.80
N THR A 53 30.41 -6.46 7.52
CA THR A 53 29.08 -5.86 7.30
C THR A 53 28.09 -6.61 8.17
N GLU A 54 27.51 -5.90 9.13
CA GLU A 54 26.55 -6.46 10.08
C GLU A 54 25.35 -5.52 10.18
N GLY A 55 24.13 -6.05 10.08
CA GLY A 55 22.92 -5.25 10.22
C GLY A 55 21.67 -5.84 9.59
N PHE A 56 20.54 -5.16 9.80
CA PHE A 56 19.28 -5.51 9.17
C PHE A 56 19.28 -5.15 7.69
N ILE A 57 18.75 -6.05 6.87
CA ILE A 57 18.56 -5.84 5.44
C ILE A 57 17.07 -5.77 5.15
N THR A 58 16.67 -4.72 4.44
CA THR A 58 15.29 -4.45 4.06
C THR A 58 14.94 -4.93 2.66
N SER A 59 15.92 -4.98 1.75
CA SER A 59 15.69 -5.40 0.36
C SER A 59 16.70 -6.45 -0.07
N PHE A 60 16.26 -7.40 -0.89
CA PHE A 60 17.14 -8.38 -1.52
C PHE A 60 18.17 -7.72 -2.45
N ILE A 61 17.86 -6.54 -3.02
CA ILE A 61 18.82 -5.77 -3.82
C ILE A 61 20.01 -5.34 -2.97
N ASP A 62 19.77 -4.89 -1.74
CA ASP A 62 20.85 -4.50 -0.83
C ASP A 62 21.74 -5.70 -0.48
N LEU A 63 21.14 -6.89 -0.29
CA LEU A 63 21.88 -8.13 -0.10
C LEU A 63 22.77 -8.44 -1.31
N VAL A 64 22.21 -8.38 -2.52
CA VAL A 64 22.93 -8.62 -3.78
C VAL A 64 24.09 -7.64 -3.97
N HIS A 65 23.90 -6.36 -3.62
CA HIS A 65 24.95 -5.35 -3.65
C HIS A 65 26.07 -5.62 -2.63
N VAL A 66 25.73 -6.01 -1.40
CA VAL A 66 26.72 -6.38 -0.37
C VAL A 66 27.54 -7.61 -0.79
N LEU A 67 26.95 -8.52 -1.57
CA LEU A 67 27.62 -9.68 -2.15
C LEU A 67 28.42 -9.36 -3.43
N ASN A 68 28.48 -8.11 -3.88
CA ASN A 68 29.10 -7.67 -5.14
C ASN A 68 28.55 -8.39 -6.38
N ILE A 69 27.26 -8.75 -6.37
CA ILE A 69 26.57 -9.39 -7.49
C ILE A 69 25.79 -8.31 -8.25
N SER A 70 25.84 -8.30 -9.58
CA SER A 70 25.02 -7.38 -10.38
C SER A 70 23.55 -7.83 -10.37
N PRO A 71 22.57 -6.92 -10.49
CA PRO A 71 21.16 -7.31 -10.50
C PRO A 71 20.80 -8.34 -11.59
N ALA A 72 21.36 -8.18 -12.79
CA ALA A 72 21.14 -9.13 -13.90
C ALA A 72 21.76 -10.51 -13.62
N SER A 73 22.96 -10.56 -13.04
CA SER A 73 23.57 -11.80 -12.56
C SER A 73 22.73 -12.44 -11.46
N ALA A 74 22.18 -11.65 -10.53
CA ALA A 74 21.31 -12.13 -9.47
C ALA A 74 20.06 -12.82 -10.05
N ILE A 75 19.34 -12.18 -10.98
CA ILE A 75 18.16 -12.78 -11.66
C ILE A 75 18.53 -14.14 -12.28
N LYS A 76 19.66 -14.22 -13.00
CA LYS A 76 20.13 -15.47 -13.60
C LYS A 76 20.44 -16.55 -12.56
N ARG A 77 21.06 -16.17 -11.44
CA ARG A 77 21.51 -17.10 -10.41
C ARG A 77 20.36 -17.58 -9.52
N VAL A 78 19.38 -16.73 -9.21
CA VAL A 78 18.21 -17.15 -8.41
C VAL A 78 17.31 -18.15 -9.13
N VAL A 79 17.33 -18.19 -10.47
CA VAL A 79 16.62 -19.21 -11.26
C VAL A 79 17.44 -20.48 -11.49
N THR A 80 18.73 -20.47 -11.17
CA THR A 80 19.63 -21.62 -11.38
C THR A 80 19.57 -22.55 -10.16
N PRO A 81 19.03 -23.78 -10.29
CA PRO A 81 18.96 -24.70 -9.16
C PRO A 81 20.35 -25.05 -8.65
N GLY A 82 20.52 -25.07 -7.33
CA GLY A 82 21.80 -25.37 -6.68
C GLY A 82 22.78 -24.20 -6.60
N ASP A 83 22.46 -23.03 -7.14
CA ASP A 83 23.24 -21.82 -6.86
C ASP A 83 23.00 -21.40 -5.38
N PRO A 84 24.06 -21.10 -4.61
CA PRO A 84 23.92 -20.64 -3.22
C PRO A 84 23.02 -19.39 -3.08
N LEU A 85 23.06 -18.49 -4.07
CA LEU A 85 22.19 -17.31 -4.09
C LEU A 85 20.71 -17.67 -4.22
N CYS A 86 20.38 -18.76 -4.90
CA CYS A 86 19.00 -19.26 -4.98
C CYS A 86 18.48 -19.69 -3.60
N ALA A 87 19.33 -20.34 -2.78
CA ALA A 87 18.97 -20.74 -1.43
C ALA A 87 18.75 -19.50 -0.52
N LEU A 88 19.65 -18.53 -0.58
CA LEU A 88 19.51 -17.25 0.14
C LEU A 88 18.25 -16.50 -0.28
N PHE A 89 17.98 -16.42 -1.59
CA PHE A 89 16.78 -15.78 -2.13
C PHE A 89 15.50 -16.43 -1.62
N ASN A 90 15.40 -17.77 -1.68
CA ASN A 90 14.21 -18.48 -1.20
C ASN A 90 14.01 -18.29 0.32
N GLN A 91 15.08 -18.24 1.11
CA GLN A 91 14.97 -17.92 2.54
C GLN A 91 14.55 -16.46 2.76
N PHE A 92 15.07 -15.52 1.96
CA PHE A 92 14.71 -14.12 2.02
C PHE A 92 13.20 -13.93 1.77
N ILE A 93 12.67 -14.51 0.69
CA ILE A 93 11.24 -14.45 0.38
C ILE A 93 10.35 -15.14 1.44
N GLN A 94 10.90 -16.07 2.23
CA GLN A 94 10.15 -16.79 3.27
C GLN A 94 10.09 -16.05 4.62
N GLY A 95 11.03 -15.15 4.89
CA GLY A 95 11.10 -14.40 6.14
C GLY A 95 10.50 -13.00 6.04
N ASP A 96 10.23 -12.41 7.19
CA ASP A 96 9.72 -11.04 7.34
C ASP A 96 10.82 -10.07 7.84
N VAL A 97 11.84 -10.61 8.53
CA VAL A 97 12.98 -9.85 9.05
C VAL A 97 14.28 -10.56 8.69
N HIS A 98 15.23 -9.82 8.11
CA HIS A 98 16.53 -10.34 7.72
C HIS A 98 17.67 -9.58 8.39
N TYR A 99 18.62 -10.33 8.95
CA TYR A 99 19.85 -9.80 9.54
C TYR A 99 21.04 -10.48 8.90
N LEU A 100 21.95 -9.68 8.35
CA LEU A 100 23.16 -10.15 7.69
C LEU A 100 24.36 -10.00 8.63
N VAL A 101 25.19 -11.03 8.67
CA VAL A 101 26.57 -10.97 9.18
C VAL A 101 27.49 -11.43 8.06
N ARG A 102 28.31 -10.52 7.52
CA ARG A 102 29.28 -10.83 6.47
C ARG A 102 30.67 -10.36 6.88
N VAL A 103 31.66 -11.24 6.74
CA VAL A 103 33.07 -10.94 6.98
C VAL A 103 33.88 -11.39 5.77
N ALA A 104 34.54 -10.45 5.12
CA ALA A 104 35.50 -10.72 4.05
C ALA A 104 36.90 -10.35 4.53
N ALA A 105 37.76 -11.35 4.70
CA ALA A 105 39.15 -11.18 5.13
C ALA A 105 40.07 -11.49 3.95
N THR A 106 40.69 -10.47 3.39
CA THR A 106 41.42 -10.54 2.12
C THR A 106 42.86 -10.05 2.27
N ARG A 107 43.78 -10.65 1.50
CA ARG A 107 45.18 -10.20 1.41
C ARG A 107 45.35 -9.20 0.25
N GLN A 108 46.34 -8.32 0.38
CA GLN A 108 46.67 -7.32 -0.64
C GLN A 108 47.00 -7.96 -2.00
N TYR A 109 46.61 -7.25 -3.07
CA TYR A 109 46.42 -7.78 -4.42
C TYR A 109 47.70 -7.79 -5.26
N THR A 110 47.87 -8.79 -6.12
CA THR A 110 48.76 -8.67 -7.28
C THR A 110 47.95 -8.11 -8.45
N VAL A 111 48.00 -6.79 -8.63
CA VAL A 111 47.47 -6.15 -9.85
C VAL A 111 48.53 -6.31 -10.93
N HIS A 112 48.17 -6.96 -12.04
CA HIS A 112 49.09 -7.05 -13.16
C HIS A 112 49.28 -5.66 -13.80
N PRO A 113 50.48 -5.34 -14.31
CA PRO A 113 50.70 -4.12 -15.06
C PRO A 113 49.70 -4.00 -16.21
N PRO A 114 49.40 -2.76 -16.66
CA PRO A 114 48.46 -2.53 -17.74
C PRO A 114 48.81 -3.41 -18.96
N PRO A 115 47.79 -3.92 -19.67
CA PRO A 115 48.00 -4.84 -20.77
C PRO A 115 48.93 -4.26 -21.84
N SER A 116 49.79 -5.11 -22.38
CA SER A 116 50.75 -4.73 -23.43
C SER A 116 50.11 -4.66 -24.82
N GLY A 117 48.90 -5.19 -24.97
CA GLY A 117 48.10 -5.10 -26.19
C GLY A 117 46.82 -5.94 -26.12
N LEU A 118 46.02 -5.87 -27.18
CA LEU A 118 44.87 -6.75 -27.38
C LEU A 118 45.32 -8.17 -27.77
N SER A 119 44.53 -9.16 -27.38
CA SER A 119 44.61 -10.50 -27.95
C SER A 119 44.35 -10.46 -29.47
N GLN A 120 44.94 -11.38 -30.24
CA GLN A 120 44.76 -11.48 -31.69
C GLN A 120 43.29 -11.70 -32.12
N THR A 121 42.42 -12.06 -31.19
CA THR A 121 40.97 -12.18 -31.39
C THR A 121 40.30 -10.82 -31.29
N LYS A 122 39.96 -10.22 -32.45
CA LYS A 122 39.33 -8.90 -32.65
C LYS A 122 38.02 -8.59 -31.89
N ILE A 123 37.51 -9.49 -31.04
CA ILE A 123 36.22 -9.34 -30.37
C ILE A 123 36.44 -9.18 -28.86
N LEU A 124 36.32 -7.94 -28.37
CA LEU A 124 36.24 -7.67 -26.94
C LEU A 124 34.96 -8.26 -26.38
N HIS A 125 35.08 -9.02 -25.29
CA HIS A 125 33.93 -9.53 -24.57
C HIS A 125 33.64 -8.64 -23.36
N GLY A 126 32.40 -8.16 -23.27
CA GLY A 126 31.92 -7.33 -22.17
C GLY A 126 32.52 -5.92 -22.18
N ASP A 127 32.47 -5.27 -21.02
CA ASP A 127 32.92 -3.89 -20.78
C ASP A 127 34.26 -3.82 -20.03
N CYS A 128 34.73 -4.95 -19.51
CA CYS A 128 35.94 -5.03 -18.70
C CYS A 128 36.69 -6.35 -18.90
N PHE A 129 37.85 -6.49 -18.25
CA PHE A 129 38.64 -7.72 -18.21
C PHE A 129 39.12 -8.00 -16.79
N VAL A 130 39.47 -9.27 -16.52
CA VAL A 130 40.05 -9.69 -15.24
C VAL A 130 41.51 -9.26 -15.17
N SER A 131 41.83 -8.31 -14.29
CA SER A 131 43.17 -7.73 -14.13
C SER A 131 43.95 -8.28 -12.93
N GLY A 132 43.27 -8.98 -12.02
CA GLY A 132 43.87 -9.54 -10.82
C GLY A 132 42.89 -10.42 -10.05
N PHE A 133 43.38 -11.02 -8.98
CA PHE A 133 42.60 -11.86 -8.08
C PHE A 133 42.77 -11.44 -6.63
N VAL A 134 41.78 -11.79 -5.83
CA VAL A 134 41.74 -11.56 -4.39
C VAL A 134 41.74 -12.91 -3.69
N ASP A 135 42.79 -13.15 -2.90
CA ASP A 135 42.92 -14.35 -2.08
C ASP A 135 42.60 -14.02 -0.61
N GLY A 136 41.95 -14.95 0.09
CA GLY A 136 41.51 -14.78 1.47
C GLY A 136 40.34 -15.70 1.81
N GLY A 137 39.36 -15.17 2.52
CA GLY A 137 38.14 -15.89 2.86
C GLY A 137 36.93 -14.98 2.99
N GLU A 138 35.75 -15.54 2.72
CA GLU A 138 34.46 -14.88 2.90
C GLU A 138 33.55 -15.73 3.78
N PHE A 139 32.91 -15.11 4.76
CA PHE A 139 31.89 -15.68 5.62
C PHE A 139 30.63 -14.84 5.48
N THR A 140 29.49 -15.48 5.20
CA THR A 140 28.19 -14.84 5.03
C THR A 140 27.15 -15.64 5.78
N ALA A 141 26.45 -15.01 6.73
CA ALA A 141 25.35 -15.61 7.44
C ALA A 141 24.11 -14.72 7.30
N LEU A 142 23.01 -15.31 6.82
CA LEU A 142 21.70 -14.68 6.72
C LEU A 142 20.75 -15.30 7.75
N ILE A 143 20.39 -14.51 8.74
CA ILE A 143 19.38 -14.84 9.73
C ILE A 143 18.06 -14.29 9.25
N SER A 144 17.07 -15.16 9.03
CA SER A 144 15.72 -14.77 8.63
C SER A 144 14.73 -15.19 9.70
N LEU A 145 13.89 -14.26 10.14
CA LEU A 145 12.79 -14.50 11.07
C LEU A 145 11.48 -14.47 10.31
N LYS A 146 10.61 -15.42 10.62
CA LYS A 146 9.21 -15.42 10.20
C LYS A 146 8.33 -15.20 11.42
N VAL A 147 7.44 -14.23 11.35
CA VAL A 147 6.57 -13.80 12.44
C VAL A 147 5.15 -14.26 12.12
N SER A 148 4.44 -14.82 13.11
CA SER A 148 3.08 -15.33 12.90
C SER A 148 2.07 -14.25 12.48
N ASP A 149 2.27 -13.03 12.96
CA ASP A 149 1.55 -11.82 12.53
C ASP A 149 2.56 -10.72 12.21
N ALA A 150 2.70 -10.38 10.92
CA ALA A 150 3.67 -9.42 10.39
C ALA A 150 3.27 -7.95 10.61
N SER A 151 2.53 -7.65 11.69
CA SER A 151 2.28 -6.26 12.11
C SER A 151 3.59 -5.53 12.43
N VAL A 152 3.61 -4.21 12.20
CA VAL A 152 4.80 -3.37 12.43
C VAL A 152 5.35 -3.54 13.85
N ALA A 153 4.45 -3.61 14.84
CA ALA A 153 4.82 -3.80 16.24
C ALA A 153 5.53 -5.14 16.49
N ASN A 154 5.04 -6.23 15.89
CA ASN A 154 5.63 -7.56 16.04
C ASN A 154 6.96 -7.68 15.30
N ILE A 155 7.08 -7.06 14.12
CA ILE A 155 8.34 -6.95 13.37
C ILE A 155 9.39 -6.23 14.22
N ASP A 156 9.04 -5.09 14.82
CA ASP A 156 9.97 -4.34 15.67
C ASP A 156 10.34 -5.09 16.95
N ALA A 157 9.39 -5.80 17.55
CA ALA A 157 9.66 -6.69 18.67
C ALA A 157 10.62 -7.82 18.29
N ALA A 158 10.44 -8.45 17.13
CA ALA A 158 11.32 -9.49 16.61
C ALA A 158 12.74 -8.96 16.33
N LYS A 159 12.87 -7.77 15.74
CA LYS A 159 14.17 -7.10 15.54
C LYS A 159 14.89 -6.84 16.86
N ARG A 160 14.20 -6.24 17.84
CA ARG A 160 14.77 -5.96 19.18
C ARG A 160 15.22 -7.24 19.87
N ARG A 161 14.41 -8.31 19.80
CA ARG A 161 14.74 -9.61 20.36
C ARG A 161 15.97 -10.24 19.72
N LEU A 162 16.09 -10.16 18.39
CA LEU A 162 17.28 -10.65 17.69
C LEU A 162 18.53 -9.90 18.15
N GLN A 163 18.44 -8.57 18.30
CA GLN A 163 19.54 -7.76 18.79
C GLN A 163 19.97 -8.19 20.21
N LEU A 164 19.01 -8.44 21.11
CA LEU A 164 19.31 -8.95 22.45
C LEU A 164 19.97 -10.34 22.44
N GLN A 165 19.57 -11.23 21.53
CA GLN A 165 20.18 -12.55 21.36
C GLN A 165 21.61 -12.48 20.82
N LEU A 166 21.90 -11.46 20.01
CA LEU A 166 23.23 -11.19 19.50
C LEU A 166 24.15 -10.60 20.60
N ASP A 167 23.59 -9.85 21.56
CA ASP A 167 24.29 -9.18 22.65
C ASP A 167 24.40 -10.03 23.94
N ASP A 168 24.11 -11.33 23.84
CA ASP A 168 24.27 -12.33 24.91
C ASP A 168 23.33 -12.14 26.13
N HIS A 169 22.19 -11.49 25.93
CA HIS A 169 21.12 -11.42 26.92
C HIS A 169 20.20 -12.66 26.86
N ALA A 170 19.72 -13.12 28.03
CA ALA A 170 18.95 -14.37 28.16
C ALA A 170 17.73 -14.47 27.22
N LEU A 171 17.46 -15.69 26.78
CA LEU A 171 16.39 -16.07 25.85
C LEU A 171 15.02 -15.55 26.30
N VAL A 172 14.46 -14.60 25.55
CA VAL A 172 13.01 -14.39 25.52
C VAL A 172 12.48 -15.23 24.37
N THR A 173 12.27 -16.53 24.55
CA THR A 173 11.43 -17.31 23.61
C THR A 173 9.99 -16.86 23.75
N GLY A 174 9.60 -15.81 23.05
CA GLY A 174 8.20 -15.48 22.80
C GLY A 174 7.61 -16.42 21.76
N ASP A 175 6.42 -16.94 22.03
CA ASP A 175 5.60 -17.75 21.12
C ASP A 175 5.37 -16.99 19.80
N GLY A 176 5.48 -17.69 18.66
CA GLY A 176 5.09 -17.14 17.34
C GLY A 176 6.20 -16.57 16.43
N VAL A 177 7.48 -16.72 16.76
CA VAL A 177 8.61 -16.34 15.86
C VAL A 177 9.44 -17.57 15.48
N GLU A 178 9.48 -17.91 14.20
CA GLU A 178 10.33 -18.95 13.63
C GLU A 178 11.63 -18.33 13.11
N MET A 179 12.77 -18.93 13.45
CA MET A 179 14.10 -18.48 13.00
C MET A 179 14.73 -19.51 12.09
N LYS A 180 15.18 -19.05 10.92
CA LYS A 180 15.96 -19.85 9.96
C LYS A 180 17.29 -19.15 9.71
N VAL A 181 18.37 -19.92 9.68
CA VAL A 181 19.72 -19.42 9.43
C VAL A 181 20.32 -20.16 8.25
N ILE A 182 20.86 -19.42 7.27
CA ILE A 182 21.77 -19.97 6.26
C ILE A 182 23.14 -19.36 6.50
N VAL A 183 24.16 -20.21 6.54
CA VAL A 183 25.56 -19.82 6.68
C VAL A 183 26.32 -20.38 5.49
N GLU A 184 27.00 -19.50 4.77
CA GLU A 184 27.90 -19.82 3.67
C GLU A 184 29.28 -19.28 3.96
N TRP A 185 30.31 -20.07 3.67
CA TRP A 185 31.68 -19.62 3.82
C TRP A 185 32.55 -20.16 2.69
N ARG A 186 33.62 -19.43 2.39
CA ARG A 186 34.65 -19.78 1.43
C ARG A 186 35.99 -19.50 2.11
N CYS A 187 36.63 -20.54 2.63
CA CYS A 187 38.00 -20.53 3.12
C CYS A 187 38.58 -21.93 2.94
N GLY A 188 39.91 -22.04 2.91
CA GLY A 188 40.57 -23.34 2.93
C GLY A 188 40.54 -23.94 4.34
N GLY A 189 40.96 -25.21 4.45
CA GLY A 189 41.02 -25.92 5.73
C GLY A 189 39.68 -26.56 6.14
N ALA A 190 39.71 -27.33 7.23
CA ALA A 190 38.52 -27.93 7.81
C ALA A 190 37.74 -26.86 8.58
N PHE A 191 36.74 -26.26 7.93
CA PHE A 191 35.79 -25.40 8.60
C PHE A 191 34.76 -26.27 9.31
N GLU A 192 34.89 -26.41 10.62
CA GLU A 192 33.95 -27.19 11.42
C GLU A 192 32.74 -26.33 11.78
N ALA A 193 31.54 -26.90 11.60
CA ALA A 193 30.32 -26.33 12.16
C ALA A 193 30.44 -26.27 13.70
N PRO A 194 29.69 -25.39 14.39
CA PRO A 194 29.72 -25.32 15.85
C PRO A 194 29.52 -26.71 16.48
N PRO A 195 30.08 -26.99 17.68
CA PRO A 195 30.15 -28.33 18.28
C PRO A 195 28.81 -29.06 18.42
N GLU A 196 27.70 -28.32 18.51
CA GLU A 196 26.33 -28.85 18.62
C GLU A 196 25.59 -28.93 17.27
N GLY A 197 26.25 -28.57 16.16
CA GLY A 197 25.69 -28.55 14.81
C GLY A 197 24.62 -27.47 14.56
N LYS A 198 24.29 -26.65 15.56
CA LYS A 198 23.24 -25.61 15.48
C LYS A 198 23.84 -24.20 15.43
N TRP A 199 23.51 -23.46 14.38
CA TRP A 199 23.84 -22.05 14.25
C TRP A 199 22.85 -21.19 15.04
N THR A 200 23.33 -20.56 16.10
CA THR A 200 22.64 -19.52 16.87
C THR A 200 23.22 -18.13 16.56
N PRO A 201 22.48 -17.02 16.76
CA PRO A 201 23.00 -15.66 16.58
C PRO A 201 24.35 -15.42 17.26
N LYS A 202 24.47 -15.89 18.52
CA LYS A 202 25.71 -15.85 19.29
C LYS A 202 26.84 -16.62 18.60
N SER A 203 26.59 -17.86 18.19
CA SER A 203 27.62 -18.68 17.52
C SER A 203 28.07 -18.07 16.19
N ILE A 204 27.15 -17.42 15.45
CA ILE A 204 27.43 -16.75 14.19
C ILE A 204 28.34 -15.56 14.43
N ARG A 205 28.01 -14.68 15.38
CA ARG A 205 28.82 -13.50 15.70
C ARG A 205 30.19 -13.90 16.25
N GLY A 206 30.25 -14.91 17.13
CA GLY A 206 31.51 -15.47 17.63
C GLY A 206 32.38 -16.03 16.50
N ARG A 207 31.78 -16.77 15.56
CA ARG A 207 32.48 -17.31 14.39
C ARG A 207 32.96 -16.21 13.45
N ALA A 208 32.13 -15.21 13.18
CA ALA A 208 32.46 -14.06 12.36
C ALA A 208 33.67 -13.30 12.93
N ALA A 209 33.80 -13.21 14.26
CA ALA A 209 34.93 -12.56 14.93
C ALA A 209 36.24 -13.36 14.80
N SER A 210 36.20 -14.70 14.81
CA SER A 210 37.39 -15.55 14.68
C SER A 210 37.78 -15.81 13.20
N PHE A 211 36.83 -15.67 12.28
CA PHE A 211 37.00 -15.99 10.86
C PHE A 211 38.19 -15.31 10.16
N PRO A 212 38.52 -14.03 10.42
CA PRO A 212 39.64 -13.38 9.74
C PRO A 212 40.98 -14.08 9.93
N GLN A 213 41.23 -14.69 11.09
CA GLN A 213 42.47 -15.43 11.35
C GLN A 213 42.55 -16.72 10.52
N GLU A 214 41.45 -17.46 10.43
CA GLU A 214 41.38 -18.71 9.67
C GLU A 214 41.49 -18.47 8.15
N ALA A 215 40.81 -17.43 7.66
CA ALA A 215 40.91 -16.98 6.27
C ALA A 215 42.34 -16.59 5.87
N LEU A 216 43.15 -16.14 6.84
CA LEU A 216 44.58 -15.91 6.63
C LEU A 216 45.38 -17.21 6.66
N THR A 217 45.07 -18.16 7.55
CA THR A 217 45.83 -19.42 7.61
C THR A 217 45.64 -20.24 6.35
N TYR A 218 44.42 -20.28 5.80
CA TYR A 218 44.07 -21.08 4.63
C TYR A 218 43.32 -20.23 3.58
N PRO A 219 44.02 -19.34 2.86
CA PRO A 219 43.38 -18.47 1.89
C PRO A 219 42.93 -19.26 0.65
N LEU A 220 41.74 -18.93 0.15
CA LEU A 220 41.24 -19.32 -1.16
C LEU A 220 41.02 -18.09 -2.02
N ARG A 221 40.96 -18.30 -3.33
CA ARG A 221 40.56 -17.24 -4.25
C ARG A 221 39.06 -16.95 -4.10
N VAL A 222 38.74 -15.77 -3.60
CA VAL A 222 37.36 -15.37 -3.27
C VAL A 222 36.79 -14.33 -4.23
N GLY A 223 37.65 -13.50 -4.83
CA GLY A 223 37.24 -12.46 -5.76
C GLY A 223 38.15 -12.31 -6.97
N ALA A 224 37.63 -11.68 -8.00
CA ALA A 224 38.39 -11.18 -9.14
C ALA A 224 38.34 -9.65 -9.17
N MET A 225 39.45 -9.04 -9.57
CA MET A 225 39.52 -7.61 -9.85
C MET A 225 39.24 -7.41 -11.33
N ILE A 226 38.30 -6.51 -11.61
CA ILE A 226 37.95 -6.13 -12.97
C ILE A 226 38.36 -4.69 -13.25
N THR A 227 38.84 -4.49 -14.48
CA THR A 227 39.26 -3.19 -15.00
C THR A 227 38.50 -2.91 -16.28
N LYS A 228 37.79 -1.77 -16.32
CA LYS A 228 37.04 -1.34 -17.50
C LYS A 228 37.99 -1.04 -18.66
N TYR A 229 37.60 -1.42 -19.87
CA TYR A 229 38.38 -1.11 -21.06
C TYR A 229 38.57 0.40 -21.26
N GLU A 230 37.57 1.20 -20.89
CA GLU A 230 37.61 2.67 -20.93
C GLU A 230 38.76 3.29 -20.12
N THR A 231 39.25 2.60 -19.08
CA THR A 231 40.36 3.10 -18.25
C THR A 231 41.74 2.90 -18.89
N LEU A 232 41.80 2.20 -20.03
CA LEU A 232 43.03 1.92 -20.76
C LEU A 232 43.24 2.95 -21.87
N HIS A 233 44.05 3.98 -21.61
CA HIS A 233 44.34 5.04 -22.57
C HIS A 233 44.95 4.54 -23.90
N ASN A 234 45.70 3.44 -23.86
CA ASN A 234 46.30 2.81 -25.03
C ASN A 234 45.30 1.98 -25.86
N LEU A 235 44.13 1.66 -25.31
CA LEU A 235 43.14 0.82 -25.96
C LEU A 235 42.16 1.62 -26.81
N GLN A 236 41.86 2.85 -26.41
CA GLN A 236 40.89 3.70 -27.11
C GLN A 236 41.28 4.03 -28.58
N PRO A 237 42.56 4.31 -28.90
CA PRO A 237 42.98 4.46 -30.30
C PRO A 237 42.79 3.18 -31.12
N VAL A 238 43.07 2.01 -30.52
CA VAL A 238 42.94 0.69 -31.17
C VAL A 238 41.48 0.35 -31.43
N CYS A 239 40.59 0.67 -30.48
CA CYS A 239 39.15 0.51 -30.68
C CYS A 239 38.64 1.38 -31.83
N ASN A 240 39.10 2.63 -31.93
CA ASN A 240 38.72 3.54 -33.01
C ASN A 240 39.24 3.07 -34.37
N GLU A 241 40.47 2.56 -34.44
CA GLU A 241 41.08 2.05 -35.68
C GLU A 241 40.39 0.78 -36.21
N HIS A 242 39.85 -0.05 -35.31
CA HIS A 242 39.23 -1.32 -35.65
C HIS A 242 37.69 -1.33 -35.54
N ASP A 243 37.08 -0.16 -35.35
CA ASP A 243 35.62 0.01 -35.19
C ASP A 243 35.02 -0.90 -34.09
N ILE A 244 35.74 -1.04 -32.98
CA ILE A 244 35.35 -1.86 -31.83
C ILE A 244 34.58 -0.99 -30.83
N THR A 245 33.28 -1.25 -30.68
CA THR A 245 32.45 -0.59 -29.67
C THR A 245 32.54 -1.32 -28.33
N ILE A 246 32.89 -0.60 -27.25
CA ILE A 246 32.85 -1.12 -25.88
C ILE A 246 31.42 -0.92 -25.35
N PRO A 247 30.72 -1.97 -24.88
CA PRO A 247 29.40 -1.81 -24.26
C PRO A 247 29.46 -0.99 -22.98
N GLU A 248 28.51 -0.07 -22.80
CA GLU A 248 28.28 0.63 -21.53
C GLU A 248 27.04 0.09 -20.82
N TYR A 249 27.21 -0.40 -19.58
CA TYR A 249 26.13 -1.04 -18.83
C TYR A 249 25.50 -0.17 -17.73
N THR A 250 25.83 1.12 -17.65
CA THR A 250 25.32 2.00 -16.59
C THR A 250 23.79 2.00 -16.54
N ASN A 251 23.15 2.29 -17.68
CA ASN A 251 21.69 2.31 -17.80
C ASN A 251 21.08 0.89 -17.75
N ALA A 252 21.76 -0.09 -18.35
CA ALA A 252 21.31 -1.48 -18.33
C ALA A 252 21.26 -2.05 -16.90
N ASN A 253 22.27 -1.74 -16.06
CA ASN A 253 22.29 -2.14 -14.65
C ASN A 253 21.16 -1.49 -13.85
N ALA A 254 20.88 -0.21 -14.08
CA ALA A 254 19.75 0.47 -13.44
C ALA A 254 18.42 -0.18 -13.83
N TYR A 255 18.25 -0.51 -15.11
CA TYR A 255 17.06 -1.21 -15.60
C TYR A 255 16.94 -2.62 -15.01
N ALA A 256 18.04 -3.39 -14.98
CA ALA A 256 18.06 -4.72 -14.38
C ALA A 256 17.77 -4.71 -12.87
N ALA A 257 18.11 -3.62 -12.16
CA ALA A 257 17.71 -3.44 -10.77
C ALA A 257 16.18 -3.29 -10.63
N SER A 258 15.53 -2.55 -11.54
CA SER A 258 14.06 -2.48 -11.60
C SER A 258 13.46 -3.85 -11.86
N LEU A 259 13.97 -4.57 -12.87
CA LEU A 259 13.52 -5.92 -13.20
C LEU A 259 13.71 -6.91 -12.05
N LEU A 260 14.78 -6.77 -11.25
CA LEU A 260 14.99 -7.61 -10.06
C LEU A 260 13.93 -7.33 -9.00
N ASN A 261 13.58 -6.07 -8.74
CA ASN A 261 12.47 -5.72 -7.85
C ASN A 261 11.14 -6.29 -8.34
N GLU A 262 10.85 -6.19 -9.64
CA GLU A 262 9.64 -6.77 -10.22
C GLU A 262 9.62 -8.28 -10.07
N TYR A 263 10.74 -8.95 -10.34
CA TYR A 263 10.88 -10.40 -10.16
C TYR A 263 10.64 -10.84 -8.70
N ILE A 264 11.18 -10.09 -7.74
CA ILE A 264 10.93 -10.31 -6.30
C ILE A 264 9.43 -10.18 -6.01
N GLY A 265 8.79 -9.09 -6.44
CA GLY A 265 7.36 -8.86 -6.22
C GLY A 265 6.49 -9.95 -6.85
N TYR A 266 6.84 -10.44 -8.04
CA TYR A 266 6.16 -11.59 -8.64
C TYR A 266 6.36 -12.88 -7.86
N LYS A 267 7.56 -13.12 -7.31
CA LYS A 267 7.80 -14.29 -6.46
C LYS A 267 6.97 -14.26 -5.18
N GLU A 268 6.82 -13.09 -4.57
CA GLU A 268 5.95 -12.88 -3.40
C GLU A 268 4.48 -13.12 -3.75
N LEU A 269 3.99 -12.57 -4.88
CA LEU A 269 2.64 -12.82 -5.38
C LEU A 269 2.38 -14.30 -5.65
N LEU A 270 3.35 -15.01 -6.24
CA LEU A 270 3.24 -16.44 -6.47
C LEU A 270 3.02 -17.20 -5.16
N ARG A 271 3.73 -16.82 -4.09
CA ARG A 271 3.55 -17.38 -2.74
C ARG A 271 2.16 -17.07 -2.19
N GLU A 272 1.68 -15.84 -2.35
CA GLU A 272 0.33 -15.45 -1.94
C GLU A 272 -0.76 -16.25 -2.65
N ILE A 273 -0.62 -16.43 -3.97
CA ILE A 273 -1.55 -17.23 -4.78
C ILE A 273 -1.56 -18.68 -4.27
N GLU A 274 -0.40 -19.29 -3.99
CA GLU A 274 -0.34 -20.67 -3.49
C GLU A 274 -0.93 -20.82 -2.07
N GLN A 275 -0.70 -19.84 -1.21
CA GLN A 275 -1.32 -19.81 0.10
C GLN A 275 -2.85 -19.69 -0.01
N LEU A 276 -3.32 -18.82 -0.91
CA LEU A 276 -4.75 -18.65 -1.17
C LEU A 276 -5.38 -19.92 -1.73
N ARG A 277 -4.73 -20.60 -2.68
CA ARG A 277 -5.18 -21.90 -3.20
C ARG A 277 -5.31 -22.93 -2.10
N THR A 278 -4.31 -23.01 -1.21
CA THR A 278 -4.34 -23.92 -0.06
C THR A 278 -5.52 -23.62 0.87
N ASN A 279 -5.78 -22.33 1.14
CA ASN A 279 -6.88 -21.90 2.00
C ASN A 279 -8.26 -22.17 1.37
N VAL A 280 -8.40 -21.97 0.06
CA VAL A 280 -9.64 -22.28 -0.68
C VAL A 280 -9.90 -23.78 -0.71
N ALA A 281 -8.89 -24.59 -1.03
CA ALA A 281 -9.00 -26.05 -1.03
C ALA A 281 -9.32 -26.60 0.37
N ALA A 282 -8.84 -25.94 1.43
CA ALA A 282 -9.17 -26.27 2.81
C ALA A 282 -10.54 -25.74 3.28
N GLY A 283 -11.29 -25.03 2.43
CA GLY A 283 -12.60 -24.46 2.76
C GLY A 283 -12.54 -23.35 3.81
N LYS A 284 -11.40 -22.64 3.95
CA LYS A 284 -11.24 -21.52 4.89
C LYS A 284 -11.62 -20.17 4.28
N CYS A 285 -11.44 -20.03 2.97
CA CYS A 285 -11.70 -18.80 2.24
C CYS A 285 -12.67 -19.04 1.09
N ALA A 286 -13.57 -18.08 0.86
CA ALA A 286 -14.38 -18.00 -0.35
C ALA A 286 -13.78 -16.97 -1.31
N LEU A 287 -13.81 -17.28 -2.60
CA LEU A 287 -13.35 -16.38 -3.66
C LEU A 287 -14.52 -15.55 -4.18
N ALA A 288 -14.30 -14.25 -4.31
CA ALA A 288 -15.23 -13.32 -4.94
C ALA A 288 -14.57 -12.68 -6.17
N ALA A 289 -15.39 -12.37 -7.18
CA ALA A 289 -14.92 -11.58 -8.32
C ALA A 289 -14.42 -10.21 -7.83
N GLN A 290 -13.40 -9.67 -8.47
CA GLN A 290 -13.09 -8.26 -8.30
C GLN A 290 -14.30 -7.44 -8.79
N PRO A 291 -14.77 -6.44 -8.02
CA PRO A 291 -15.73 -5.48 -8.55
C PRO A 291 -15.14 -4.80 -9.79
N ASP A 292 -15.98 -4.29 -10.69
CA ASP A 292 -15.55 -3.48 -11.84
C ASP A 292 -14.72 -2.30 -11.31
N ASN A 293 -13.40 -2.48 -11.31
CA ASN A 293 -12.51 -1.57 -10.62
C ASN A 293 -12.26 -0.39 -11.56
N CYS A 294 -12.76 0.79 -11.21
CA CYS A 294 -12.56 1.99 -12.02
C CYS A 294 -11.07 2.25 -12.26
N GLU A 295 -10.20 1.85 -11.33
CA GLU A 295 -8.74 1.91 -11.44
C GLU A 295 -8.18 0.99 -12.54
N LEU A 296 -8.67 -0.24 -12.67
CA LEU A 296 -8.25 -1.14 -13.76
C LEU A 296 -8.70 -0.59 -15.11
N SER A 297 -9.91 -0.02 -15.17
CA SER A 297 -10.42 0.62 -16.39
C SER A 297 -9.67 1.91 -16.74
N ALA A 298 -9.25 2.68 -15.73
CA ALA A 298 -8.45 3.89 -15.89
C ALA A 298 -7.01 3.56 -16.31
N LEU A 299 -6.38 2.56 -15.69
CA LEU A 299 -5.05 2.06 -16.08
C LEU A 299 -5.06 1.46 -17.49
N ALA A 300 -6.09 0.70 -17.84
CA ALA A 300 -6.27 0.19 -19.20
C ALA A 300 -6.49 1.34 -20.20
N LEU A 301 -7.15 2.43 -19.80
CA LEU A 301 -7.35 3.61 -20.63
C LEU A 301 -6.08 4.47 -20.77
N GLU A 302 -5.35 4.71 -19.68
CA GLU A 302 -4.05 5.39 -19.67
C GLU A 302 -3.01 4.62 -20.49
N ALA A 303 -2.97 3.30 -20.35
CA ALA A 303 -2.11 2.47 -21.18
C ALA A 303 -2.55 2.51 -22.66
N ARG A 304 -3.84 2.70 -22.98
CA ARG A 304 -4.28 2.92 -24.37
C ARG A 304 -3.86 4.29 -24.90
N THR A 305 -3.88 5.34 -24.09
CA THR A 305 -3.53 6.71 -24.51
C THR A 305 -2.03 6.92 -24.58
N TYR A 306 -1.24 6.48 -23.59
CA TYR A 306 0.22 6.58 -23.59
C TYR A 306 0.86 5.76 -24.72
N ASN A 307 0.33 4.56 -25.02
CA ASN A 307 0.89 3.68 -26.04
C ASN A 307 0.40 3.99 -27.47
N ALA A 308 -0.56 4.89 -27.66
CA ALA A 308 -0.94 5.35 -28.99
C ALA A 308 0.24 6.05 -29.71
N GLU A 309 1.14 6.67 -28.96
CA GLU A 309 2.30 7.40 -29.47
C GLU A 309 3.56 6.54 -29.70
N LEU A 310 3.63 5.29 -29.16
CA LEU A 310 4.83 4.44 -29.17
C LEU A 310 4.64 2.98 -29.65
N ALA A 311 3.42 2.53 -30.01
CA ALA A 311 3.10 1.11 -30.07
C ALA A 311 3.83 0.24 -31.13
N SER A 312 4.61 -0.72 -30.64
CA SER A 312 4.67 -2.07 -31.22
C SER A 312 3.39 -2.86 -30.91
N ALA A 313 3.05 -3.86 -31.73
CA ALA A 313 1.83 -4.66 -31.59
C ALA A 313 1.74 -5.45 -30.27
N GLU A 314 2.88 -5.74 -29.64
CA GLU A 314 2.99 -6.48 -28.37
C GLU A 314 2.35 -5.72 -27.19
N ILE A 315 2.52 -4.39 -27.15
CA ILE A 315 2.02 -3.53 -26.06
C ILE A 315 0.49 -3.47 -26.10
N ARG A 316 -0.07 -3.35 -27.31
CA ARG A 316 -1.53 -3.35 -27.52
C ARG A 316 -2.16 -4.68 -27.13
N ARG A 317 -1.42 -5.78 -27.21
CA ARG A 317 -1.89 -7.10 -26.77
C ARG A 317 -1.99 -7.16 -25.25
N LEU A 318 -0.94 -6.75 -24.52
CA LEU A 318 -0.92 -6.75 -23.04
C LEU A 318 -2.02 -5.88 -22.43
N VAL A 319 -2.25 -4.68 -22.96
CA VAL A 319 -3.28 -3.75 -22.49
C VAL A 319 -4.70 -4.24 -22.78
N ASN A 320 -4.90 -5.02 -23.85
CA ASN A 320 -6.20 -5.62 -24.18
C ASN A 320 -6.44 -6.97 -23.46
N GLU A 321 -5.42 -7.52 -22.80
CA GLU A 321 -5.47 -8.80 -22.07
C GLU A 321 -5.56 -8.63 -20.53
N LEU A 322 -5.56 -7.40 -19.98
CA LEU A 322 -5.80 -7.13 -18.55
C LEU A 322 -7.24 -7.48 -18.15
N LYS A 323 -7.52 -8.78 -18.06
CA LYS A 323 -8.79 -9.34 -17.60
C LYS A 323 -8.57 -9.93 -16.21
N PRO A 324 -9.42 -9.61 -15.22
CA PRO A 324 -9.38 -10.28 -13.93
C PRO A 324 -9.50 -11.80 -14.08
N TYR A 325 -8.75 -12.54 -13.27
CA TYR A 325 -8.83 -13.99 -13.21
C TYR A 325 -10.17 -14.41 -12.60
N ALA A 326 -10.70 -15.55 -13.05
CA ALA A 326 -11.97 -16.06 -12.56
C ALA A 326 -11.87 -16.39 -11.05
N PRO A 327 -12.93 -16.10 -10.24
CA PRO A 327 -12.96 -16.43 -8.81
C PRO A 327 -13.22 -17.93 -8.59
N SER A 328 -12.27 -18.77 -9.01
CA SER A 328 -12.34 -20.23 -8.93
C SER A 328 -10.94 -20.80 -8.73
N GLU A 329 -10.84 -22.05 -8.28
CA GLU A 329 -9.54 -22.75 -8.17
C GLU A 329 -8.81 -22.79 -9.53
N ILE A 330 -9.53 -23.00 -10.62
CA ILE A 330 -8.99 -22.98 -11.99
C ILE A 330 -8.46 -21.58 -12.34
N GLY A 331 -9.18 -20.53 -11.96
CA GLY A 331 -8.73 -19.15 -12.16
C GLY A 331 -7.49 -18.79 -11.35
N LEU A 332 -7.33 -19.34 -10.14
CA LEU A 332 -6.10 -19.22 -9.37
C LEU A 332 -4.94 -19.99 -9.99
N ASP A 333 -5.20 -21.15 -10.60
CA ASP A 333 -4.19 -21.87 -11.39
C ASP A 333 -3.76 -21.10 -12.64
N ASP A 334 -4.69 -20.44 -13.32
CA ASP A 334 -4.41 -19.53 -14.42
C ASP A 334 -3.57 -18.33 -13.96
N ALA A 335 -3.91 -17.74 -12.81
CA ALA A 335 -3.14 -16.66 -12.20
C ALA A 335 -1.72 -17.09 -11.84
N ARG A 336 -1.56 -18.29 -11.28
CA ARG A 336 -0.25 -18.89 -10.99
C ARG A 336 0.60 -19.00 -12.25
N ARG A 337 0.05 -19.58 -13.33
CA ARG A 337 0.73 -19.71 -14.62
C ARG A 337 1.05 -18.36 -15.26
N GLY A 338 0.14 -17.39 -15.15
CA GLY A 338 0.37 -16.02 -15.60
C GLY A 338 1.54 -15.37 -14.86
N CYS A 339 1.59 -15.52 -13.53
CA CYS A 339 2.67 -15.02 -12.70
C CYS A 339 4.03 -15.66 -13.07
N GLU A 340 4.07 -16.98 -13.25
CA GLU A 340 5.25 -17.71 -13.73
C GLU A 340 5.70 -17.25 -15.12
N ALA A 341 4.75 -16.94 -16.02
CA ALA A 341 5.05 -16.44 -17.36
C ALA A 341 5.67 -15.04 -17.33
N GLU A 342 5.21 -14.13 -16.48
CA GLU A 342 5.82 -12.80 -16.31
C GLU A 342 7.24 -12.92 -15.74
N MET A 343 7.46 -13.77 -14.73
CA MET A 343 8.81 -14.06 -14.23
C MET A 343 9.72 -14.62 -15.32
N ALA A 344 9.22 -15.54 -16.15
CA ALA A 344 9.97 -16.08 -17.28
C ALA A 344 10.30 -15.01 -18.34
N ARG A 345 9.42 -14.04 -18.57
CA ARG A 345 9.70 -12.89 -19.44
C ARG A 345 10.85 -12.04 -18.91
N ILE A 346 10.85 -11.70 -17.61
CA ILE A 346 11.96 -10.95 -16.98
C ILE A 346 13.29 -11.68 -17.20
N VAL A 347 13.32 -12.99 -16.98
CA VAL A 347 14.53 -13.81 -17.16
C VAL A 347 14.97 -13.80 -18.63
N ASN A 348 14.04 -14.00 -19.56
CA ASN A 348 14.34 -13.98 -20.99
C ASN A 348 14.84 -12.61 -21.46
N GLU A 349 14.29 -11.52 -20.93
CA GLU A 349 14.72 -10.16 -21.21
C GLU A 349 16.16 -9.91 -20.77
N ILE A 350 16.50 -10.32 -19.54
CA ILE A 350 17.89 -10.25 -19.05
C ILE A 350 18.83 -11.12 -19.89
N LEU A 351 18.42 -12.31 -20.32
CA LEU A 351 19.25 -13.18 -21.16
C LEU A 351 19.39 -12.64 -22.60
N ALA A 352 18.39 -11.91 -23.09
CA ALA A 352 18.37 -11.30 -24.41
C ALA A 352 18.88 -9.84 -24.43
N TRP A 353 19.52 -9.36 -23.35
CA TRP A 353 19.90 -7.95 -23.17
C TRP A 353 20.67 -7.34 -24.35
N ARG A 354 21.44 -8.14 -25.10
CA ARG A 354 22.17 -7.68 -26.31
C ARG A 354 21.27 -7.27 -27.47
N ARG A 355 19.97 -7.57 -27.44
CA ARG A 355 18.99 -7.31 -28.50
C ARG A 355 17.96 -6.24 -28.14
N LEU A 356 17.94 -5.72 -26.91
CA LEU A 356 16.85 -4.88 -26.42
C LEU A 356 17.36 -3.59 -25.75
N LEU A 357 17.26 -2.49 -26.49
CA LEU A 357 17.02 -1.13 -25.98
C LEU A 357 15.51 -0.78 -26.07
N VAL A 358 14.64 -1.78 -26.29
CA VAL A 358 13.19 -1.60 -26.37
C VAL A 358 12.61 -2.22 -25.12
N GLY A 359 12.18 -1.39 -24.16
CA GLY A 359 11.71 -1.85 -22.85
C GLY A 359 10.65 -2.94 -22.98
N GLY A 360 10.95 -4.12 -22.43
CA GLY A 360 9.96 -5.16 -22.25
C GLY A 360 8.93 -4.70 -21.24
N LEU A 361 7.66 -4.71 -21.66
CA LEU A 361 6.53 -4.41 -20.79
C LEU A 361 6.14 -5.68 -20.04
N THR A 362 6.82 -5.95 -18.95
CA THR A 362 6.22 -6.71 -17.86
C THR A 362 5.16 -5.83 -17.22
N SER A 363 4.01 -6.41 -16.88
CA SER A 363 3.07 -5.71 -16.01
C SER A 363 3.77 -5.50 -14.65
N PRO A 364 3.59 -4.37 -13.97
CA PRO A 364 4.05 -4.27 -12.60
C PRO A 364 3.33 -5.31 -11.72
N PRO A 365 4.00 -5.93 -10.72
CA PRO A 365 3.37 -6.86 -9.78
C PRO A 365 2.11 -6.28 -9.11
N ALA A 366 2.13 -4.97 -8.79
CA ALA A 366 0.98 -4.27 -8.22
C ALA A 366 -0.25 -4.33 -9.15
N VAL A 367 -0.05 -4.15 -10.46
CA VAL A 367 -1.14 -4.25 -11.45
C VAL A 367 -1.60 -5.71 -11.58
N PHE A 368 -0.68 -6.67 -11.55
CA PHE A 368 -1.04 -8.09 -11.58
C PHE A 368 -1.90 -8.49 -10.37
N ARG A 369 -1.60 -7.96 -9.18
CA ARG A 369 -2.38 -8.20 -7.95
C ARG A 369 -3.83 -7.74 -8.10
N LEU A 370 -4.09 -6.65 -8.83
CA LEU A 370 -5.45 -6.18 -9.11
C LEU A 370 -6.26 -7.16 -9.96
N LEU A 371 -5.61 -8.03 -10.73
CA LEU A 371 -6.28 -9.07 -11.53
C LEU A 371 -6.68 -10.29 -10.69
N LEU A 372 -6.16 -10.44 -9.47
CA LEU A 372 -6.45 -11.60 -8.62
C LEU A 372 -7.85 -11.48 -7.99
N PRO A 373 -8.57 -12.61 -7.82
CA PRO A 373 -9.85 -12.64 -7.14
C PRO A 373 -9.70 -12.24 -5.67
N ARG A 374 -10.76 -11.65 -5.08
CA ARG A 374 -10.77 -11.30 -3.66
C ARG A 374 -11.00 -12.54 -2.82
N ALA A 375 -10.21 -12.68 -1.75
CA ALA A 375 -10.40 -13.71 -0.74
C ALA A 375 -11.17 -13.12 0.45
N THR A 376 -12.19 -13.84 0.90
CA THR A 376 -12.94 -13.51 2.13
C THR A 376 -12.92 -14.73 3.03
N GLU A 377 -12.55 -14.56 4.29
CA GLU A 377 -12.60 -15.66 5.26
C GLU A 377 -14.06 -16.02 5.56
N ILE A 378 -14.36 -17.32 5.60
CA ILE A 378 -15.74 -17.80 5.75
C ILE A 378 -16.27 -17.53 7.17
N GLU A 379 -15.40 -17.44 8.17
CA GLU A 379 -15.78 -17.07 9.55
C GLU A 379 -16.23 -15.61 9.63
N ASP A 380 -15.54 -14.71 8.93
CA ASP A 380 -15.90 -13.29 8.86
C ASP A 380 -17.24 -13.07 8.16
N GLN A 381 -17.53 -13.82 7.08
CA GLN A 381 -18.83 -13.73 6.40
C GLN A 381 -20.00 -14.19 7.30
N ARG A 382 -19.78 -15.21 8.13
CA ARG A 382 -20.80 -15.63 9.11
C ARG A 382 -20.98 -14.58 10.20
N ALA A 383 -19.90 -13.99 10.70
CA ALA A 383 -19.95 -12.93 11.70
C ALA A 383 -20.65 -11.68 11.17
N GLU A 384 -20.35 -11.26 9.94
CA GLU A 384 -21.02 -10.13 9.26
C GLU A 384 -22.50 -10.41 9.02
N SER A 385 -22.85 -11.61 8.56
CA SER A 385 -24.26 -12.00 8.37
C SER A 385 -25.05 -11.99 9.67
N VAL A 386 -24.45 -12.44 10.78
CA VAL A 386 -25.07 -12.41 12.10
C VAL A 386 -25.19 -10.97 12.61
N ALA A 387 -24.18 -10.14 12.39
CA ALA A 387 -24.21 -8.72 12.76
C ALA A 387 -25.29 -7.96 11.98
N ALA A 388 -25.43 -8.20 10.67
CA ALA A 388 -26.47 -7.61 9.84
C ALA A 388 -27.88 -8.00 10.32
N GLN A 389 -28.11 -9.29 10.61
CA GLN A 389 -29.38 -9.75 11.19
C GLN A 389 -29.67 -9.10 12.54
N ARG A 390 -28.64 -8.90 13.38
CA ARG A 390 -28.78 -8.25 14.69
C ARG A 390 -29.14 -6.77 14.56
N ILE A 391 -28.60 -6.08 13.56
CA ILE A 391 -28.92 -4.69 13.26
C ILE A 391 -30.38 -4.58 12.83
N ASP A 392 -30.85 -5.42 11.92
CA ASP A 392 -32.25 -5.42 11.47
C ASP A 392 -33.22 -5.71 12.62
N GLU A 393 -32.89 -6.66 13.50
CA GLU A 393 -33.67 -6.97 14.71
C GLU A 393 -33.78 -5.75 15.64
N LEU A 394 -32.66 -5.04 15.85
CA LEU A 394 -32.62 -3.85 16.70
C LEU A 394 -33.40 -2.68 16.09
N VAL A 395 -33.32 -2.48 14.78
CA VAL A 395 -34.08 -1.44 14.06
C VAL A 395 -35.58 -1.68 14.20
N LEU A 396 -36.04 -2.92 14.03
CA LEU A 396 -37.44 -3.28 14.20
C LEU A 396 -37.91 -3.01 15.64
N ARG A 397 -37.11 -3.40 16.63
CA ARG A 397 -37.43 -3.22 18.04
C ARG A 397 -37.43 -1.75 18.48
N CYS A 398 -36.56 -0.93 17.90
CA CYS A 398 -36.59 0.52 18.07
C CYS A 398 -37.90 1.11 17.53
N ALA A 399 -38.33 0.70 16.32
CA ALA A 399 -39.59 1.17 15.75
C ALA A 399 -40.83 0.77 16.58
N GLU A 400 -40.84 -0.45 17.14
CA GLU A 400 -41.90 -0.92 18.04
C GLU A 400 -41.95 -0.11 19.35
N LEU A 401 -40.78 0.17 19.94
CA LEU A 401 -40.69 0.98 21.16
C LEU A 401 -41.09 2.43 20.91
N GLU A 402 -40.70 3.02 19.77
CA GLU A 402 -41.13 4.35 19.37
C GLU A 402 -42.66 4.42 19.21
N ALA A 403 -43.28 3.42 18.56
CA ALA A 403 -44.72 3.33 18.44
C ALA A 403 -45.43 3.19 19.81
N ALA A 404 -44.86 2.38 20.72
CA ALA A 404 -45.39 2.20 22.06
C ALA A 404 -45.31 3.48 22.91
N VAL A 405 -44.19 4.20 22.87
CA VAL A 405 -43.99 5.46 23.60
C VAL A 405 -44.91 6.57 23.09
N VAL A 406 -45.15 6.63 21.78
CA VAL A 406 -46.10 7.60 21.20
C VAL A 406 -47.55 7.30 21.61
N SER A 407 -47.90 6.03 21.85
CA SER A 407 -49.26 5.64 22.24
C SER A 407 -49.61 5.86 23.72
N SER A 408 -48.62 5.93 24.62
CA SER A 408 -48.87 5.89 26.07
C SER A 408 -48.83 7.24 26.79
N ASN A 409 -48.44 8.33 26.11
CA ASN A 409 -48.33 9.66 26.72
C ASN A 409 -48.76 10.74 25.72
N THR A 410 -50.07 10.94 25.56
CA THR A 410 -50.58 12.06 24.77
C THR A 410 -50.33 13.37 25.52
N TYR A 411 -49.44 14.19 24.99
CA TYR A 411 -49.30 15.58 25.44
C TYR A 411 -50.65 16.30 25.37
N THR A 412 -51.08 16.91 26.49
CA THR A 412 -52.39 17.60 26.59
C THR A 412 -52.29 19.11 26.36
N GLY A 413 -51.15 19.62 25.89
CA GLY A 413 -50.98 21.05 25.61
C GLY A 413 -51.88 21.52 24.46
N TRP A 414 -52.09 22.83 24.36
CA TRP A 414 -52.90 23.39 23.27
C TRP A 414 -52.21 23.22 21.91
N CYS A 415 -52.99 22.86 20.88
CA CYS A 415 -52.54 22.73 19.49
C CYS A 415 -53.32 23.73 18.61
N PRO A 416 -52.66 24.48 17.71
CA PRO A 416 -53.33 25.48 16.88
C PRO A 416 -54.27 24.90 15.81
N VAL A 417 -54.17 23.60 15.52
CA VAL A 417 -55.00 22.90 14.54
C VAL A 417 -55.28 21.46 15.00
N PRO A 418 -56.32 20.78 14.48
CA PRO A 418 -56.51 19.35 14.73
C PRO A 418 -55.30 18.54 14.24
N LEU A 419 -54.92 17.50 14.99
CA LEU A 419 -53.77 16.64 14.64
C LEU A 419 -53.99 15.94 13.29
N GLY A 420 -52.91 15.78 12.53
CA GLY A 420 -52.93 15.19 11.18
C GLY A 420 -53.53 16.08 10.10
N THR A 421 -53.98 17.30 10.45
CA THR A 421 -54.45 18.27 9.44
C THR A 421 -53.25 18.77 8.64
N PRO A 422 -53.29 18.70 7.29
CA PRO A 422 -52.25 19.30 6.48
C PRO A 422 -52.25 20.82 6.60
N ILE A 423 -51.10 21.37 6.95
CA ILE A 423 -50.86 22.77 7.24
C ILE A 423 -49.59 23.29 6.59
N ARG A 424 -49.41 24.61 6.68
CA ARG A 424 -48.16 25.33 6.39
C ARG A 424 -47.86 26.30 7.54
N PHE A 425 -46.57 26.52 7.79
CA PHE A 425 -46.09 27.47 8.80
C PHE A 425 -45.58 28.74 8.11
N LEU A 426 -46.25 29.87 8.32
CA LEU A 426 -45.83 31.16 7.76
C LEU A 426 -45.13 31.98 8.84
N SER A 427 -43.93 32.47 8.53
CA SER A 427 -43.24 33.41 9.41
C SER A 427 -43.95 34.76 9.39
N VAL A 428 -44.25 35.31 10.57
CA VAL A 428 -44.82 36.66 10.68
C VAL A 428 -43.80 37.72 10.27
N LEU A 429 -42.50 37.48 10.49
CA LEU A 429 -41.43 38.40 10.11
C LEU A 429 -41.29 38.53 8.58
N SER A 430 -41.21 37.41 7.86
CA SER A 430 -40.87 37.41 6.43
C SER A 430 -42.07 37.24 5.50
N GLY A 431 -43.21 36.78 6.02
CA GLY A 431 -44.38 36.39 5.21
C GLY A 431 -44.18 35.12 4.39
N LYS A 432 -43.03 34.45 4.52
CA LYS A 432 -42.68 33.23 3.79
C LYS A 432 -43.07 31.97 4.56
N CYS A 433 -43.30 30.87 3.84
CA CYS A 433 -43.54 29.55 4.41
C CYS A 433 -42.22 28.86 4.78
N MET A 434 -42.26 28.07 5.86
CA MET A 434 -41.31 26.98 6.06
C MET A 434 -41.39 26.03 4.85
N ASP A 435 -40.25 25.76 4.23
CA ASP A 435 -40.14 24.98 3.00
C ASP A 435 -39.00 23.96 3.17
N TYR A 436 -39.29 22.70 2.83
CA TYR A 436 -38.34 21.60 2.89
C TYR A 436 -38.15 21.01 1.49
N ASP A 437 -36.98 21.27 0.90
CA ASP A 437 -36.71 20.90 -0.50
C ASP A 437 -36.41 19.40 -0.65
N PHE A 438 -37.47 18.60 -0.64
CA PHE A 438 -37.39 17.16 -0.78
C PHE A 438 -37.27 16.76 -2.26
N TRP A 439 -36.03 16.55 -2.71
CA TRP A 439 -35.72 16.00 -4.04
C TRP A 439 -35.23 14.55 -3.93
N HIS A 440 -35.76 13.65 -4.76
CA HIS A 440 -35.34 12.25 -4.77
C HIS A 440 -33.92 12.12 -5.34
N GLY A 441 -32.91 11.98 -4.48
CA GLY A 441 -31.56 11.57 -4.90
C GLY A 441 -30.38 12.30 -4.27
N ASP A 442 -30.57 13.31 -3.43
CA ASP A 442 -29.46 14.01 -2.76
C ASP A 442 -29.40 13.66 -1.26
N PRO A 443 -28.42 12.86 -0.79
CA PRO A 443 -28.42 12.34 0.57
C PRO A 443 -27.86 13.29 1.64
N VAL A 444 -27.28 14.46 1.30
CA VAL A 444 -26.52 15.27 2.29
C VAL A 444 -26.93 16.74 2.37
N GLU A 445 -27.27 17.41 1.26
CA GLU A 445 -27.65 18.84 1.32
C GLU A 445 -29.14 19.08 1.55
N SER A 446 -29.99 18.08 1.34
CA SER A 446 -31.45 18.23 1.30
C SER A 446 -32.16 18.12 2.67
N ARG A 447 -31.44 18.15 3.81
CA ARG A 447 -32.08 18.07 5.15
C ARG A 447 -32.43 19.42 5.78
N ARG A 448 -32.04 20.53 5.14
CA ARG A 448 -32.18 21.86 5.71
C ARG A 448 -33.55 22.46 5.41
N PHE A 449 -34.07 23.25 6.34
CA PHE A 449 -35.19 24.14 6.07
C PHE A 449 -34.73 25.40 5.35
N HIS A 450 -35.61 25.90 4.49
CA HIS A 450 -35.53 27.23 3.93
C HIS A 450 -36.86 27.96 4.15
N GLN A 451 -36.88 29.26 3.81
CA GLN A 451 -38.14 29.98 3.68
C GLN A 451 -38.41 30.35 2.24
N TYR A 452 -39.61 30.01 1.78
CA TYR A 452 -40.04 30.28 0.41
C TYR A 452 -41.38 31.01 0.35
N THR A 453 -41.65 31.67 -0.78
CA THR A 453 -42.94 32.32 -1.01
C THR A 453 -44.06 31.28 -0.83
N PRO A 454 -45.18 31.63 -0.16
CA PRO A 454 -46.32 30.73 -0.03
C PRO A 454 -46.81 30.30 -1.42
N LEU A 455 -46.69 29.01 -1.72
CA LEU A 455 -47.12 28.40 -2.98
C LEU A 455 -47.85 27.10 -2.70
N ASP A 456 -48.60 26.58 -3.66
CA ASP A 456 -49.16 25.24 -3.58
C ASP A 456 -48.07 24.18 -3.88
N ASN A 457 -47.03 24.18 -3.05
CA ASN A 457 -45.88 23.29 -3.17
C ASN A 457 -45.94 22.23 -2.05
N PRO A 458 -45.91 20.91 -2.38
CA PRO A 458 -45.82 19.85 -1.39
C PRO A 458 -44.69 20.00 -0.36
N ASN A 459 -43.60 20.69 -0.71
CA ASN A 459 -42.47 21.00 0.18
C ASN A 459 -42.87 21.90 1.38
N GLN A 460 -44.02 22.57 1.30
CA GLN A 460 -44.58 23.43 2.34
C GLN A 460 -45.70 22.72 3.13
N LYS A 461 -45.96 21.44 2.85
CA LYS A 461 -47.06 20.67 3.42
C LYS A 461 -46.56 19.86 4.62
N PHE A 462 -46.94 20.33 5.80
CA PHE A 462 -46.62 19.71 7.08
C PHE A 462 -47.90 19.27 7.79
N GLU A 463 -47.74 18.48 8.84
CA GLU A 463 -48.83 18.14 9.76
C GLU A 463 -48.27 18.09 11.19
N ILE A 464 -49.08 18.50 12.15
CA ILE A 464 -48.76 18.29 13.56
C ILE A 464 -49.30 16.91 13.93
N VAL A 465 -48.42 16.02 14.35
CA VAL A 465 -48.76 14.65 14.74
C VAL A 465 -48.64 14.48 16.25
N GLY A 466 -49.29 13.42 16.75
CA GLY A 466 -49.35 13.06 18.16
C GLY A 466 -48.00 13.23 18.88
N GLY A 467 -48.06 13.83 20.06
CA GLY A 467 -46.90 14.20 20.85
C GLY A 467 -46.73 13.34 22.08
N GLY A 468 -45.52 12.84 22.32
CA GLY A 468 -45.13 12.21 23.59
C GLY A 468 -45.18 13.21 24.76
N PRO A 469 -44.74 12.87 25.98
CA PRO A 469 -44.98 13.68 27.18
C PRO A 469 -44.40 15.11 27.17
N LEU A 470 -43.53 15.43 26.21
CA LEU A 470 -42.79 16.69 26.13
C LEU A 470 -43.37 17.70 25.12
N GLY A 471 -44.27 17.28 24.22
CA GLY A 471 -44.78 18.15 23.15
C GLY A 471 -45.17 17.37 21.89
N TYR A 472 -45.68 18.08 20.89
CA TYR A 472 -46.08 17.56 19.58
C TYR A 472 -44.88 17.32 18.66
N ALA A 473 -45.03 16.41 17.69
CA ALA A 473 -44.08 16.28 16.60
C ALA A 473 -44.64 16.96 15.34
N ILE A 474 -43.77 17.51 14.51
CA ILE A 474 -44.15 18.10 13.21
C ILE A 474 -43.56 17.21 12.12
N ARG A 475 -44.41 16.67 11.27
CA ARG A 475 -44.04 15.78 10.16
C ARG A 475 -44.23 16.47 8.83
N HIS A 476 -43.31 16.26 7.89
CA HIS A 476 -43.47 16.69 6.52
C HIS A 476 -44.25 15.62 5.74
N CYS A 477 -45.37 16.01 5.12
CA CYS A 477 -46.34 15.05 4.57
C CYS A 477 -45.78 14.21 3.42
N ARG A 478 -44.81 14.74 2.65
CA ARG A 478 -44.25 14.04 1.47
C ARG A 478 -43.08 13.12 1.80
N SER A 479 -42.17 13.55 2.68
CA SER A 479 -40.99 12.74 3.04
C SER A 479 -41.28 11.76 4.18
N GLY A 480 -42.29 12.03 5.01
CA GLY A 480 -42.56 11.27 6.23
C GLY A 480 -41.56 11.55 7.36
N GLU A 481 -40.54 12.38 7.12
CA GLU A 481 -39.57 12.81 8.12
C GLU A 481 -40.14 13.87 9.05
N TYR A 482 -39.45 14.10 10.17
CA TYR A 482 -39.86 15.01 11.23
C TYR A 482 -38.92 16.20 11.34
N VAL A 483 -39.46 17.33 11.82
CA VAL A 483 -38.62 18.42 12.32
C VAL A 483 -37.74 17.88 13.45
N ALA A 484 -36.44 18.09 13.34
CA ALA A 484 -35.40 17.58 14.25
C ALA A 484 -34.35 18.66 14.55
N LEU A 485 -33.53 18.41 15.57
CA LEU A 485 -32.34 19.21 15.85
C LEU A 485 -31.19 18.78 14.95
N GLY A 486 -30.73 19.72 14.13
CA GLY A 486 -29.54 19.54 13.32
C GLY A 486 -28.27 20.03 14.02
N GLN A 487 -27.19 20.05 13.24
CA GLN A 487 -25.91 20.55 13.73
C GLN A 487 -26.01 22.01 14.20
N THR A 488 -25.29 22.30 15.27
CA THR A 488 -25.09 23.64 15.77
C THR A 488 -24.18 24.41 14.82
N ILE A 489 -24.64 25.55 14.29
CA ILE A 489 -23.90 26.31 13.27
C ILE A 489 -23.75 27.77 13.72
N GLY A 490 -22.52 28.31 13.58
CA GLY A 490 -22.20 29.72 13.86
C GLY A 490 -21.61 29.98 15.25
N PHE A 491 -21.07 31.19 15.43
CA PHE A 491 -20.31 31.61 16.63
C PHE A 491 -21.13 31.57 17.93
N LEU A 492 -22.46 31.66 17.83
CA LEU A 492 -23.35 31.70 19.00
C LEU A 492 -23.90 30.33 19.40
N GLY A 493 -23.59 29.26 18.65
CA GLY A 493 -23.90 27.90 19.09
C GLY A 493 -25.41 27.55 19.09
N TYR A 494 -26.21 28.16 18.22
CA TYR A 494 -27.63 27.80 18.11
C TYR A 494 -27.84 26.58 17.19
N PRO A 495 -28.67 25.60 17.58
CA PRO A 495 -28.99 24.45 16.74
C PRO A 495 -29.85 24.93 15.58
N CYS A 496 -29.50 24.51 14.37
CA CYS A 496 -30.38 24.64 13.22
C CYS A 496 -31.46 23.57 13.30
N LEU A 497 -32.67 23.88 12.83
CA LEU A 497 -33.66 22.84 12.59
C LEU A 497 -33.33 22.14 11.26
N GLU A 498 -33.55 20.84 11.23
CA GLU A 498 -33.42 20.00 10.03
C GLU A 498 -34.54 18.97 9.97
N MET A 499 -34.65 18.25 8.85
CA MET A 499 -35.50 17.06 8.75
C MET A 499 -34.72 15.82 9.14
N GLY A 500 -35.33 14.96 9.94
CA GLY A 500 -34.73 13.72 10.41
C GLY A 500 -35.76 12.67 10.81
N ARG A 501 -35.26 11.48 11.14
CA ARG A 501 -36.10 10.35 11.58
C ARG A 501 -36.57 10.48 13.03
N VAL A 502 -35.83 11.21 13.84
CA VAL A 502 -36.13 11.39 15.28
C VAL A 502 -36.77 12.77 15.48
N PRO A 503 -38.05 12.85 15.87
CA PRO A 503 -38.73 14.13 16.05
C PRO A 503 -38.20 14.90 17.25
N ILE A 504 -38.16 16.22 17.13
CA ILE A 504 -38.08 17.11 18.28
C ILE A 504 -39.49 17.38 18.83
N ALA A 505 -39.64 17.39 20.15
CA ALA A 505 -40.89 17.77 20.79
C ALA A 505 -41.11 19.28 20.73
N VAL A 506 -42.22 19.70 20.13
CA VAL A 506 -42.62 21.10 19.93
C VAL A 506 -43.89 21.41 20.73
N ARG A 507 -43.85 22.51 21.49
CA ARG A 507 -44.99 23.05 22.25
C ARG A 507 -45.44 24.36 21.62
N PHE A 508 -46.74 24.58 21.59
CA PHE A 508 -47.33 25.78 21.00
C PHE A 508 -47.88 26.71 22.10
N LYS A 509 -47.73 28.02 21.88
CA LYS A 509 -48.36 29.06 22.71
C LYS A 509 -49.02 30.08 21.80
N SER A 510 -50.29 30.39 22.06
CA SER A 510 -50.99 31.48 21.36
C SER A 510 -50.43 32.84 21.82
N VAL A 511 -50.18 33.73 20.86
CA VAL A 511 -49.61 35.09 21.07
C VAL A 511 -50.68 36.18 20.86
N GLY A 512 -51.94 35.78 20.66
CA GLY A 512 -53.07 36.67 20.40
C GLY A 512 -53.28 37.02 18.92
N MET A 513 -54.36 37.76 18.65
CA MET A 513 -54.75 38.20 17.30
C MET A 513 -54.55 39.71 17.16
N SER A 514 -53.62 40.15 16.32
CA SER A 514 -53.43 41.59 16.01
C SER A 514 -54.03 41.98 14.66
N ASP A 515 -54.40 41.01 13.82
CA ASP A 515 -54.95 41.23 12.48
C ASP A 515 -56.06 40.22 12.11
N GLY A 516 -56.79 39.71 13.10
CA GLY A 516 -57.82 38.67 12.91
C GLY A 516 -57.26 37.29 12.55
N LYS A 517 -55.94 37.13 12.54
CA LYS A 517 -55.24 35.85 12.33
C LYS A 517 -54.50 35.47 13.61
N GLU A 518 -54.69 34.22 14.04
CA GLU A 518 -54.00 33.69 15.21
C GLU A 518 -52.49 33.57 14.94
N LYS A 519 -51.70 34.03 15.91
CA LYS A 519 -50.24 33.96 15.91
C LYS A 519 -49.81 32.97 16.96
N VAL A 520 -48.82 32.14 16.64
CA VAL A 520 -48.29 31.11 17.53
C VAL A 520 -46.78 31.27 17.71
N MET A 521 -46.30 30.99 18.92
CA MET A 521 -44.90 30.70 19.18
C MET A 521 -44.72 29.20 19.28
N MET A 522 -43.64 28.70 18.69
CA MET A 522 -43.23 27.30 18.76
C MET A 522 -42.01 27.21 19.68
N TYR A 523 -42.11 26.35 20.69
CA TYR A 523 -41.06 26.08 21.66
C TYR A 523 -40.59 24.65 21.53
N PHE A 524 -39.30 24.42 21.72
CA PHE A 524 -38.77 23.08 21.94
C PHE A 524 -37.78 23.09 23.07
N THR A 525 -37.63 21.94 23.73
CA THR A 525 -36.63 21.79 24.79
C THR A 525 -35.38 21.15 24.19
N SER A 526 -34.27 21.87 24.28
CA SER A 526 -32.96 21.41 23.81
C SER A 526 -32.39 20.34 24.76
N GLN A 527 -31.32 19.63 24.33
CA GLN A 527 -30.67 18.59 25.13
C GLN A 527 -30.16 19.09 26.50
N ASP A 528 -29.84 20.38 26.59
CA ASP A 528 -29.46 21.08 27.82
C ASP A 528 -30.64 21.43 28.74
N GLY A 529 -31.87 21.01 28.40
CA GLY A 529 -33.08 21.30 29.15
C GLY A 529 -33.58 22.73 28.99
N THR A 530 -32.97 23.53 28.12
CA THR A 530 -33.40 24.92 27.88
C THR A 530 -34.53 24.97 26.85
N ASP A 531 -35.54 25.79 27.15
CA ASP A 531 -36.62 26.09 26.20
C ASP A 531 -36.14 27.10 25.17
N ARG A 532 -36.29 26.74 23.90
CA ARG A 532 -35.87 27.55 22.76
C ARG A 532 -37.05 27.80 21.84
N THR A 533 -37.14 29.01 21.31
CA THR A 533 -38.13 29.40 20.31
C THR A 533 -37.63 29.06 18.91
N VAL A 534 -38.54 28.63 18.04
CA VAL A 534 -38.25 28.41 16.62
C VAL A 534 -38.17 29.77 15.93
N ASN A 535 -36.96 30.18 15.55
CA ASN A 535 -36.67 31.52 15.07
C ASN A 535 -36.18 31.52 13.63
N VAL A 536 -36.45 32.63 12.96
CA VAL A 536 -36.10 32.89 11.57
C VAL A 536 -34.87 33.81 11.53
N GLU A 537 -33.72 33.29 11.10
CA GLU A 537 -32.44 34.02 11.08
C GLU A 537 -31.88 34.19 9.65
N GLY A 538 -31.46 35.42 9.33
CA GLY A 538 -30.96 35.82 8.01
C GLY A 538 -31.98 36.70 7.27
N GLY A 539 -31.54 37.86 6.79
CA GLY A 539 -32.43 38.97 6.41
C GLY A 539 -32.07 39.66 5.09
N ARG A 540 -31.73 38.92 4.03
CA ARG A 540 -31.72 39.45 2.66
C ARG A 540 -32.67 38.65 1.79
N LYS A 541 -33.36 39.33 0.85
CA LYS A 541 -34.38 38.72 -0.03
C LYS A 541 -33.87 37.52 -0.85
N THR A 542 -32.55 37.40 -1.03
CA THR A 542 -31.88 36.43 -1.92
C THR A 542 -31.11 35.31 -1.21
N ASP A 543 -30.86 35.41 0.10
CA ASP A 543 -30.04 34.43 0.81
C ASP A 543 -30.93 33.63 1.76
N GLY A 544 -30.84 32.30 1.65
CA GLY A 544 -31.69 31.34 2.35
C GLY A 544 -31.82 31.67 3.83
N ILE A 545 -33.06 31.91 4.25
CA ILE A 545 -33.38 32.18 5.63
C ILE A 545 -33.33 30.85 6.39
N ARG A 546 -32.50 30.80 7.44
CA ARG A 546 -32.34 29.61 8.28
C ARG A 546 -33.37 29.61 9.38
N ILE A 547 -33.79 28.42 9.78
CA ILE A 547 -34.66 28.23 10.95
C ILE A 547 -33.80 27.66 12.08
N ILE A 548 -33.70 28.38 13.18
CA ILE A 548 -32.81 28.08 14.30
C ILE A 548 -33.58 27.99 15.61
N GLY A 549 -33.00 27.33 16.60
CA GLY A 549 -33.44 27.39 18.00
C GLY A 549 -32.79 28.53 18.76
N TYR A 550 -33.58 29.52 19.19
CA TYR A 550 -33.07 30.65 19.93
C TYR A 550 -33.54 30.66 21.40
N THR A 551 -32.67 31.07 22.32
CA THR A 551 -33.00 31.19 23.73
C THR A 551 -33.57 32.58 24.02
N GLY A 552 -34.87 32.66 24.33
CA GLY A 552 -35.60 33.90 24.64
C GLY A 552 -36.56 34.36 23.55
N ASP A 553 -37.30 35.43 23.83
CA ASP A 553 -38.32 35.99 22.92
C ASP A 553 -37.71 37.07 22.02
N LYS A 554 -37.86 36.94 20.69
CA LYS A 554 -37.39 37.92 19.69
C LYS A 554 -38.53 38.62 18.92
N GLY A 555 -39.75 38.60 19.47
CA GLY A 555 -40.90 39.33 18.95
C GLY A 555 -41.50 38.75 17.66
N LEU A 556 -41.19 39.32 16.49
CA LEU A 556 -41.79 38.88 15.23
C LEU A 556 -41.07 37.68 14.59
N SER A 557 -39.79 37.47 14.93
CA SER A 557 -38.93 36.46 14.31
C SER A 557 -39.16 35.03 14.80
N ASP A 558 -39.77 34.88 15.96
CA ASP A 558 -40.19 33.65 16.65
C ASP A 558 -41.71 33.42 16.58
N THR A 559 -42.43 34.32 15.90
CA THR A 559 -43.87 34.22 15.73
C THR A 559 -44.23 33.67 14.35
N TRP A 560 -45.14 32.71 14.34
CA TRP A 560 -45.60 31.98 13.17
C TRP A 560 -47.13 32.04 13.04
N ARG A 561 -47.63 31.80 11.83
CA ARG A 561 -49.04 31.50 11.56
C ARG A 561 -49.14 30.07 11.08
N VAL A 562 -50.12 29.34 11.61
CA VAL A 562 -50.46 28.01 11.15
C VAL A 562 -51.71 28.12 10.31
N GLN A 563 -51.63 27.72 9.04
CA GLN A 563 -52.75 27.78 8.11
C GLN A 563 -53.00 26.40 7.51
N PRO A 564 -54.27 26.02 7.26
CA PRO A 564 -54.58 24.86 6.44
C PRO A 564 -53.87 24.95 5.09
N PHE A 565 -53.33 23.82 4.61
CA PHE A 565 -52.56 23.82 3.37
C PHE A 565 -53.42 24.11 2.13
N GLU A 566 -54.69 23.67 2.13
CA GLU A 566 -55.61 23.71 0.98
C GLU A 566 -56.22 25.09 0.68
N ASP A 567 -55.95 26.12 1.50
CA ASP A 567 -56.68 27.40 1.45
C ASP A 567 -55.99 28.51 0.62
N LEU A 568 -55.40 28.17 -0.54
CA LEU A 568 -54.81 29.16 -1.45
C LEU A 568 -55.78 29.71 -2.50
N SER A 569 -56.93 29.05 -2.74
CA SER A 569 -57.89 29.47 -3.76
C SER A 569 -58.84 30.60 -3.30
N SER A 570 -58.82 30.99 -2.03
CA SER A 570 -59.79 31.93 -1.43
C SER A 570 -59.23 33.33 -1.14
N HIS A 571 -57.94 33.58 -1.38
CA HIS A 571 -57.32 34.88 -1.15
C HIS A 571 -56.69 35.43 -2.43
N GLY A 572 -57.40 36.40 -3.03
CA GLY A 572 -56.92 37.16 -4.18
C GLY A 572 -55.55 37.80 -3.91
N LEU A 573 -54.69 37.67 -4.91
CA LEU A 573 -53.52 38.49 -5.26
C LEU A 573 -53.14 39.59 -4.22
N TRP A 574 -51.99 39.40 -3.59
CA TRP A 574 -51.21 40.47 -2.96
C TRP A 574 -50.20 41.05 -3.95
#